data_AF-A0A534K9K5-F1
#
_entry.id   AF-A0A534K9K5-F1
#
_cell.length_a   1.000
_cell.length_b   1.000
_cell.length_c   1.000
_cell.angle_alpha   90.00
_cell.angle_beta   90.00
_cell.angle_gamma   90.00
#
_symmetry.space_group_name_H-M   'P 1'
#
loop_
_entity.id
_entity.type
_entity.pdbx_description
1 polymer ?
#
loop_
_entity_poly.entity_id
_entity_poly.type
_entity_poly.pdbx_seq_one_letter_code
_entity_poly.pdbx_strand_id
1 'polypeptide(L)'
;MPVGATEVVTKKPTISPFEATLRVAWKRAKQVGTQIYHSRNAMAGLIILLFFLSLAITAPWLAPYRPTQSVADATCSTLSVPATYLQPPCPAHPLGTNYNSNDIYSQVIWGTQISFIVGIASAVVATVVGTAVGLISGYVGGWIDEVLMRFNDVILSIPWLVLMIVVAAKVGVVDLTGLILVIGLTGWSVTARVIRSQVLSIKERMFVERAKMLGAPSSRILVRHAPRSCTTPGGSSSPGSASSSSCSAFTCSGTPSTKS
;
A
#
# COMPACT_ATOMS: atom_id res chain seq x y z
N MET A 1 4.60 64.40 27.50
CA MET A 1 5.62 63.78 26.64
C MET A 1 5.26 62.30 26.47
N PRO A 2 4.76 61.83 25.32
CA PRO A 2 4.60 60.39 25.12
C PRO A 2 5.79 59.81 24.35
N VAL A 3 6.26 58.67 24.84
CA VAL A 3 7.33 57.84 24.28
C VAL A 3 6.73 57.02 23.13
N GLY A 4 7.17 57.29 21.90
CA GLY A 4 6.83 56.50 20.71
C GLY A 4 7.65 55.22 20.67
N ALA A 5 7.02 54.09 20.97
CA ALA A 5 7.59 52.77 20.73
C ALA A 5 7.62 52.51 19.22
N THR A 6 8.81 52.52 18.63
CA THR A 6 9.02 52.01 17.27
C THR A 6 8.95 50.50 17.30
N GLU A 7 7.80 49.95 16.90
CA GLU A 7 7.62 48.53 16.69
C GLU A 7 8.50 48.10 15.49
N VAL A 8 9.60 47.41 15.80
CA VAL A 8 10.46 46.80 14.78
C VAL A 8 9.67 45.65 14.17
N VAL A 9 9.09 45.90 13.00
CA VAL A 9 8.46 44.88 12.16
C VAL A 9 9.52 43.85 11.79
N THR A 10 9.60 42.79 12.58
CA THR A 10 10.49 41.66 12.37
C THR A 10 10.00 40.90 11.13
N LYS A 11 10.65 41.17 10.00
CA LYS A 11 10.41 40.53 8.71
C LYS A 11 10.53 39.01 8.87
N LYS A 12 9.39 38.32 8.89
CA LYS A 12 9.32 36.86 8.94
C LYS A 12 10.07 36.30 7.72
N PRO A 13 11.00 35.35 7.90
CA PRO A 13 11.78 34.83 6.79
C PRO A 13 10.86 34.21 5.74
N THR A 14 10.98 34.66 4.49
CA THR A 14 10.28 34.10 3.33
C THR A 14 10.86 32.73 3.03
N ILE A 15 10.27 31.69 3.60
CA ILE A 15 10.63 30.29 3.34
C ILE A 15 10.17 29.95 1.93
N SER A 16 11.05 29.39 1.10
CA SER A 16 10.67 28.88 -0.22
C SER A 16 9.69 27.69 -0.09
N PRO A 17 8.73 27.51 -1.00
CA PRO A 17 7.76 26.41 -0.92
C PRO A 17 8.42 25.02 -0.91
N PHE A 18 9.62 24.89 -1.49
CA PHE A 18 10.42 23.67 -1.48
C PHE A 18 10.98 23.33 -0.08
N GLU A 19 11.57 24.31 0.61
CA GLU A 19 12.05 24.18 2.00
C GLU A 19 10.91 23.80 2.96
N ALA A 20 9.74 24.39 2.77
CA ALA A 20 8.56 24.07 3.57
C ALA A 20 8.13 22.60 3.39
N THR A 21 8.13 22.11 2.15
CA THR A 21 7.75 20.73 1.81
C THR A 21 8.75 19.71 2.36
N LEU A 22 10.05 19.98 2.22
CA LEU A 22 11.12 19.14 2.78
C LEU A 22 11.03 19.02 4.30
N ARG A 23 10.77 20.13 5.01
CA ARG A 23 10.62 20.10 6.48
C ARG A 23 9.41 19.30 6.92
N VAL A 24 8.29 19.37 6.19
CA VAL A 24 7.10 18.58 6.48
C VAL A 24 7.35 17.10 6.22
N ALA A 25 7.99 16.77 5.09
CA ALA A 25 8.39 15.39 4.77
C ALA A 25 9.32 14.82 5.84
N TRP A 26 10.31 15.59 6.29
CA TRP A 26 11.28 15.15 7.30
C TRP A 26 10.67 14.97 8.69
N LYS A 27 9.75 15.88 9.11
CA LYS A 27 9.00 15.70 10.35
C LYS A 27 8.13 14.45 10.32
N ARG A 28 7.43 14.19 9.20
CA ARG A 28 6.63 12.97 9.02
C ARG A 28 7.49 11.72 9.02
N ALA A 29 8.63 11.73 8.34
CA ALA A 29 9.58 10.61 8.35
C ALA A 29 10.09 10.32 9.78
N LYS A 30 10.42 11.38 10.54
CA LYS A 30 10.84 11.24 11.95
C LYS A 30 9.72 10.67 12.83
N GLN A 31 8.49 11.14 12.65
CA GLN A 31 7.31 10.64 13.38
C GLN A 31 7.02 9.17 13.07
N VAL A 32 7.05 8.78 11.79
CA VAL A 32 6.92 7.39 11.35
C VAL A 32 8.03 6.53 11.96
N GLY A 33 9.27 7.02 11.94
CA GLY A 33 10.40 6.35 12.60
C GLY A 33 10.13 6.08 14.08
N THR A 34 9.77 7.11 14.87
CA THR A 34 9.43 6.93 16.29
C THR A 34 8.26 5.98 16.53
N GLN A 35 7.29 5.94 15.61
CA GLN A 35 6.11 5.08 15.73
C GLN A 35 6.42 3.61 15.38
N ILE A 36 7.39 3.37 14.49
CA ILE A 36 7.92 2.04 14.20
C ILE A 36 8.66 1.48 15.42
N TYR A 37 9.48 2.30 16.11
CA TYR A 37 10.19 1.87 17.32
C TYR A 37 9.26 1.48 18.47
N HIS A 38 8.06 2.06 18.53
CA HIS A 38 7.12 1.81 19.62
C HIS A 38 6.19 0.61 19.37
N SER A 39 6.08 0.14 18.12
CA SER A 39 5.14 -0.93 17.77
C SER A 39 5.88 -2.23 17.43
N ARG A 40 5.65 -3.27 18.25
CA ARG A 40 6.24 -4.61 18.07
C ARG A 40 6.02 -5.17 16.66
N ASN A 41 4.82 -4.97 16.11
CA ASN A 41 4.47 -5.47 14.78
C ASN A 41 5.23 -4.73 13.66
N ALA A 42 5.41 -3.41 13.78
CA ALA A 42 6.16 -2.64 12.78
C ALA A 42 7.65 -2.96 12.85
N MET A 43 8.19 -3.17 14.05
CA MET A 43 9.57 -3.60 14.23
C MET A 43 9.83 -4.98 13.61
N ALA A 44 8.93 -5.94 13.84
CA ALA A 44 9.03 -7.26 13.24
C ALA A 44 9.03 -7.19 11.70
N GLY A 45 8.12 -6.40 11.10
CA GLY A 45 8.09 -6.18 9.66
C GLY A 45 9.37 -5.51 9.12
N LEU A 46 9.90 -4.52 9.83
CA LEU A 46 11.15 -3.85 9.46
C LEU A 46 12.35 -4.81 9.49
N ILE A 47 12.45 -5.65 10.51
CA ILE A 47 13.53 -6.66 10.62
C ILE A 47 13.44 -7.64 9.45
N ILE A 48 12.24 -8.14 9.13
CA ILE A 48 12.04 -9.06 8.01
C ILE A 48 12.43 -8.39 6.68
N LEU A 49 11.99 -7.14 6.45
CA LEU A 49 12.34 -6.38 5.25
C LEU A 49 13.86 -6.19 5.13
N LEU A 50 14.53 -5.78 6.21
CA LEU A 50 15.98 -5.57 6.23
C LEU A 50 16.75 -6.87 6.02
N PHE A 51 16.27 -7.98 6.57
CA PHE A 51 16.85 -9.30 6.36
C PHE A 51 16.79 -9.73 4.89
N PHE A 52 15.63 -9.63 4.24
CA PHE A 52 15.55 -9.98 2.83
C PHE A 52 16.31 -8.98 1.94
N LEU A 53 16.35 -7.69 2.33
CA LEU A 53 17.10 -6.67 1.60
C LEU A 53 18.61 -6.94 1.67
N SER A 54 19.12 -7.32 2.84
CA SER A 54 20.53 -7.68 2.99
C SER A 54 20.87 -8.94 2.18
N LEU A 55 19.99 -9.95 2.15
CA LEU A 55 20.14 -11.11 1.27
C LEU A 55 20.18 -10.71 -0.22
N ALA A 56 19.28 -9.82 -0.66
CA ALA A 56 19.24 -9.36 -2.04
C ALA A 56 20.51 -8.60 -2.45
N ILE A 57 21.09 -7.79 -1.54
CA ILE A 57 22.33 -7.05 -1.81
C ILE A 57 23.55 -7.98 -1.79
N THR A 58 23.57 -8.95 -0.87
CA THR A 58 24.66 -9.94 -0.75
C THR A 58 24.53 -11.10 -1.73
N ALA A 59 23.48 -11.12 -2.56
CA ALA A 59 23.22 -12.19 -3.53
C ALA A 59 24.41 -12.52 -4.45
N PRO A 60 25.17 -11.55 -5.02
CA PRO A 60 26.31 -11.88 -5.89
C PRO A 60 27.47 -12.54 -5.15
N TRP A 61 27.51 -12.43 -3.82
CA TRP A 61 28.56 -13.02 -2.97
C TRP A 61 28.11 -14.35 -2.36
N LEU A 62 26.80 -14.50 -2.12
CA LEU A 62 26.21 -15.72 -1.57
C LEU A 62 25.96 -16.77 -2.64
N ALA A 63 25.62 -16.38 -3.88
CA ALA A 63 25.31 -17.30 -4.96
C ALA A 63 26.58 -17.70 -5.73
N PRO A 64 27.00 -18.97 -5.70
CA PRO A 64 28.18 -19.44 -6.43
C PRO A 64 27.99 -19.46 -7.95
N TYR A 65 26.75 -19.64 -8.43
CA TYR A 65 26.44 -19.78 -9.86
C TYR A 65 25.51 -18.67 -10.36
N ARG A 66 25.51 -18.45 -11.68
CA ARG A 66 24.51 -17.59 -12.32
C ARG A 66 23.16 -18.31 -12.43
N PRO A 67 22.02 -17.57 -12.33
CA PRO A 67 20.69 -18.18 -12.23
C PRO A 67 20.28 -19.00 -13.48
N THR A 68 20.83 -18.67 -14.65
CA THR A 68 20.57 -19.35 -15.92
C THR A 68 21.73 -20.21 -16.41
N GLN A 69 22.78 -20.37 -15.59
CA GLN A 69 23.90 -21.22 -15.94
C GLN A 69 23.53 -22.67 -15.69
N SER A 70 23.53 -23.47 -16.75
CA SER A 70 23.44 -24.92 -16.64
C SER A 70 24.74 -25.45 -16.05
N VAL A 71 24.63 -26.14 -14.92
CA VAL A 71 25.73 -26.75 -14.18
C VAL A 71 25.57 -28.26 -14.28
N ALA A 72 26.61 -28.96 -14.71
CA ALA A 72 26.59 -30.41 -14.89
C ALA A 72 27.76 -31.02 -14.10
N ASP A 73 27.54 -31.19 -12.79
CA ASP A 73 28.59 -31.65 -11.88
C ASP A 73 28.47 -33.15 -11.61
N ALA A 74 29.34 -33.95 -12.24
CA ALA A 74 29.35 -35.41 -12.11
C ALA A 74 29.67 -35.93 -10.69
N THR A 75 30.14 -35.05 -9.80
CA THR A 75 30.50 -35.37 -8.41
C THR A 75 29.28 -35.57 -7.49
N CYS A 76 28.10 -35.08 -7.90
CA CYS A 76 26.88 -35.12 -7.07
C CYS A 76 25.88 -36.22 -7.45
N SER A 77 26.12 -36.99 -8.53
CA SER A 77 25.25 -38.11 -8.90
C SER A 77 25.65 -39.39 -8.18
N THR A 78 24.97 -39.69 -7.07
CA THR A 78 25.08 -41.00 -6.38
C THR A 78 24.16 -42.06 -6.98
N LEU A 79 23.28 -41.66 -7.89
CA LEU A 79 22.41 -42.53 -8.68
C LEU A 79 23.03 -42.74 -10.06
N SER A 80 22.91 -43.94 -10.63
CA SER A 80 23.32 -44.32 -12.00
C SER A 80 22.56 -43.59 -13.12
N VAL A 81 22.04 -42.40 -12.83
CA VAL A 81 21.33 -41.50 -13.73
C VAL A 81 22.37 -40.51 -14.26
N PRO A 82 22.34 -40.16 -15.57
CA PRO A 82 23.26 -39.18 -16.13
C PRO A 82 23.28 -37.92 -15.26
N ALA A 83 24.48 -37.49 -14.85
CA ALA A 83 24.71 -36.31 -14.00
C ALA A 83 24.20 -34.98 -14.60
N THR A 84 23.51 -35.04 -15.73
CA THR A 84 23.02 -33.89 -16.47
C THR A 84 21.69 -33.35 -15.97
N TYR A 85 20.86 -34.08 -15.20
CA TYR A 85 19.50 -33.59 -14.86
C TYR A 85 19.03 -33.96 -13.45
N LEU A 86 18.32 -33.04 -12.79
CA LEU A 86 17.65 -33.25 -11.49
C LEU A 86 18.57 -33.85 -10.40
N GLN A 87 19.73 -33.24 -10.19
CA GLN A 87 20.68 -33.73 -9.20
C GLN A 87 20.14 -33.54 -7.76
N PRO A 88 20.34 -34.53 -6.87
CA PRO A 88 19.97 -34.41 -5.47
C PRO A 88 20.86 -33.38 -4.74
N PRO A 89 20.44 -32.91 -3.55
CA PRO A 89 21.24 -32.01 -2.73
C PRO A 89 22.65 -32.55 -2.44
N CYS A 90 23.67 -31.74 -2.72
CA CYS A 90 25.07 -32.06 -2.46
C CYS A 90 25.85 -30.83 -1.98
N PRO A 91 27.08 -30.96 -1.48
CA PRO A 91 27.87 -29.80 -1.01
C PRO A 91 28.09 -28.72 -2.07
N ALA A 92 28.18 -29.08 -3.36
CA ALA A 92 28.29 -28.14 -4.48
C ALA A 92 26.94 -27.50 -4.87
N HIS A 93 25.84 -28.24 -4.67
CA HIS A 93 24.45 -27.83 -4.95
C HIS A 93 23.56 -28.07 -3.72
N PRO A 94 23.56 -27.15 -2.73
CA PRO A 94 22.91 -27.39 -1.45
C PRO A 94 21.41 -27.69 -1.53
N LEU A 95 20.73 -27.20 -2.58
CA LEU A 95 19.30 -27.44 -2.84
C LEU A 95 19.05 -28.33 -4.07
N GLY A 96 20.11 -28.88 -4.69
CA GLY A 96 20.03 -29.63 -5.94
C GLY A 96 19.83 -28.74 -7.18
N THR A 97 19.61 -29.39 -8.32
CA THR A 97 19.42 -28.72 -9.63
C THR A 97 18.02 -28.94 -10.19
N ASN A 98 17.57 -28.01 -11.04
CA ASN A 98 16.29 -28.14 -11.74
C ASN A 98 16.40 -29.00 -13.02
N TYR A 99 15.31 -29.10 -13.79
CA TYR A 99 15.26 -29.84 -15.06
C TYR A 99 16.21 -29.28 -16.13
N ASN A 100 16.53 -27.99 -16.07
CA ASN A 100 17.50 -27.35 -16.97
C ASN A 100 18.94 -27.39 -16.42
N SER A 101 19.16 -28.20 -15.37
CA SER A 101 20.47 -28.35 -14.71
C SER A 101 20.98 -27.06 -14.05
N ASN A 102 20.09 -26.10 -13.78
CA ASN A 102 20.48 -24.88 -13.09
C ASN A 102 20.42 -25.11 -11.57
N ASP A 103 21.39 -24.57 -10.85
CA ASP A 103 21.46 -24.62 -9.38
C ASP A 103 20.26 -23.89 -8.75
N ILE A 104 19.50 -24.59 -7.90
CA ILE A 104 18.28 -24.04 -7.28
C ILE A 104 18.64 -23.03 -6.19
N TYR A 105 19.72 -23.27 -5.44
CA TYR A 105 20.18 -22.35 -4.38
C TYR A 105 20.51 -20.96 -4.95
N SER A 106 21.30 -20.92 -6.01
CA SER A 106 21.63 -19.68 -6.72
C SER A 106 20.38 -19.01 -7.31
N GLN A 107 19.44 -19.77 -7.89
CA GLN A 107 18.17 -19.22 -8.39
C GLN A 107 17.33 -18.56 -7.29
N VAL A 108 17.25 -19.16 -6.11
CA VAL A 108 16.51 -18.59 -4.98
C VAL A 108 17.16 -17.27 -4.53
N ILE A 109 18.48 -17.26 -4.35
CA ILE A 109 19.22 -16.08 -3.92
C ILE A 109 19.12 -14.94 -4.94
N TRP A 110 19.38 -15.20 -6.23
CA TRP A 110 19.20 -14.21 -7.29
C TRP A 110 17.74 -13.77 -7.46
N GLY A 111 16.80 -14.68 -7.24
CA GLY A 111 15.35 -14.41 -7.25
C GLY A 111 14.92 -13.39 -6.20
N THR A 112 15.61 -13.31 -5.05
CA THR A 112 15.32 -12.31 -4.02
C THR A 112 15.51 -10.87 -4.53
N GLN A 113 16.56 -10.61 -5.30
CA GLN A 113 16.86 -9.29 -5.86
C GLN A 113 15.79 -8.86 -6.87
N ILE A 114 15.41 -9.77 -7.77
CA ILE A 114 14.38 -9.52 -8.78
C ILE A 114 13.03 -9.25 -8.10
N SER A 115 12.68 -10.04 -7.08
CA SER A 115 11.44 -9.88 -6.31
C SER A 115 11.40 -8.52 -5.59
N PHE A 116 12.52 -8.04 -5.06
CA PHE A 116 12.60 -6.71 -4.45
C PHE A 116 12.39 -5.58 -5.45
N ILE A 117 13.08 -5.64 -6.59
CA ILE A 117 12.98 -4.62 -7.64
C ILE A 117 11.53 -4.56 -8.14
N VAL A 118 10.93 -5.71 -8.45
CA VAL A 118 9.55 -5.80 -8.94
C VAL A 118 8.57 -5.32 -7.87
N GLY A 119 8.74 -5.75 -6.61
CA GLY A 119 7.88 -5.37 -5.50
C GLY A 119 7.89 -3.86 -5.24
N ILE A 120 9.07 -3.24 -5.14
CA ILE A 120 9.19 -1.79 -4.90
C ILE A 120 8.68 -1.00 -6.10
N ALA A 121 9.13 -1.33 -7.31
CA ALA A 121 8.78 -0.57 -8.51
C ALA A 121 7.28 -0.62 -8.80
N SER A 122 6.67 -1.82 -8.69
CA SER A 122 5.22 -1.97 -8.89
C SER A 122 4.41 -1.28 -7.80
N ALA A 123 4.87 -1.30 -6.54
CA ALA A 123 4.22 -0.58 -5.45
C ALA A 123 4.24 0.95 -5.67
N VAL A 124 5.34 1.51 -6.19
CA VAL A 124 5.42 2.92 -6.56
C VAL A 124 4.39 3.25 -7.65
N VAL A 125 4.35 2.47 -8.73
CA VAL A 125 3.39 2.66 -9.82
C VAL A 125 1.94 2.56 -9.30
N ALA A 126 1.63 1.51 -8.53
CA ALA A 126 0.31 1.30 -7.94
C ALA A 126 -0.09 2.46 -7.01
N THR A 127 0.87 3.00 -6.24
CA THR A 127 0.63 4.12 -5.33
C THR A 127 0.37 5.41 -6.10
N VAL A 128 1.16 5.72 -7.12
CA VAL A 128 0.97 6.93 -7.93
C VAL A 128 -0.37 6.91 -8.65
N VAL A 129 -0.68 5.80 -9.34
CA VAL A 129 -1.95 5.66 -10.06
C VAL A 129 -3.13 5.61 -9.09
N GLY A 130 -3.01 4.81 -8.02
CA GLY A 130 -4.08 4.65 -7.04
C GLY A 130 -4.38 5.93 -6.27
N THR A 131 -3.35 6.68 -5.88
CA THR A 131 -3.54 7.99 -5.21
C THR A 131 -4.18 9.01 -6.14
N ALA A 132 -3.77 9.09 -7.41
CA ALA A 132 -4.39 9.97 -8.39
C ALA A 132 -5.89 9.66 -8.55
N VAL A 133 -6.23 8.39 -8.80
CA VAL A 133 -7.63 7.98 -8.99
C VAL A 133 -8.46 8.16 -7.71
N GLY A 134 -7.93 7.75 -6.55
CA GLY A 134 -8.63 7.89 -5.26
C GLY A 134 -8.82 9.34 -4.81
N LEU A 135 -7.87 10.24 -5.13
CA LEU A 135 -8.02 11.68 -4.89
C LEU A 135 -9.12 12.28 -5.77
N ILE A 136 -9.13 11.95 -7.07
CA ILE A 136 -10.14 12.45 -8.02
C ILE A 136 -11.53 11.97 -7.59
N SER A 137 -11.69 10.68 -7.30
CA SER A 137 -12.98 10.11 -6.93
C SER A 137 -13.48 10.66 -5.59
N GLY A 138 -12.62 10.74 -4.56
CA GLY A 138 -12.99 11.24 -3.24
C GLY A 138 -13.25 12.76 -3.19
N TYR A 139 -12.54 13.54 -4.01
CA TYR A 139 -12.72 14.99 -4.05
C TYR A 139 -14.01 15.40 -4.77
N VAL A 140 -14.16 14.94 -6.02
CA VAL A 140 -15.29 15.29 -6.89
C VAL A 140 -16.60 14.71 -6.33
N GLY A 141 -16.58 13.44 -5.91
CA GLY A 141 -17.78 12.75 -5.44
C GLY A 141 -18.87 12.61 -6.52
N GLY A 142 -20.03 12.12 -6.11
CA GLY A 142 -21.20 11.98 -7.00
C GLY A 142 -21.03 10.86 -8.04
N TRP A 143 -21.53 11.09 -9.25
CA TRP A 143 -21.59 10.06 -10.30
C TRP A 143 -20.22 9.61 -10.82
N ILE A 144 -19.22 10.51 -10.83
CA ILE A 144 -17.84 10.19 -11.26
C ILE A 144 -17.21 9.19 -10.28
N ASP A 145 -17.43 9.40 -8.99
CA ASP A 145 -16.95 8.48 -7.95
C ASP A 145 -17.60 7.10 -8.08
N GLU A 146 -18.90 7.05 -8.35
CA GLU A 146 -19.63 5.80 -8.61
C GLU A 146 -19.09 5.06 -9.84
N VAL A 147 -18.88 5.75 -10.97
CA VAL A 147 -18.36 5.12 -12.19
C VAL A 147 -16.94 4.60 -11.99
N LEU A 148 -16.04 5.39 -11.40
CA LEU A 148 -14.66 4.99 -11.13
C LEU A 148 -14.60 3.78 -10.20
N MET A 149 -15.43 3.78 -9.17
CA MET A 149 -15.42 2.73 -8.15
C MET A 149 -16.14 1.48 -8.62
N ARG A 150 -17.12 1.61 -9.52
CA ARG A 150 -17.73 0.48 -10.20
C ARG A 150 -16.75 -0.18 -11.19
N PHE A 151 -15.97 0.61 -11.93
CA PHE A 151 -14.88 0.08 -12.76
C PHE A 151 -13.84 -0.66 -11.90
N ASN A 152 -13.50 -0.09 -10.75
CA ASN A 152 -12.63 -0.71 -9.75
C ASN A 152 -13.19 -2.07 -9.30
N ASP A 153 -14.47 -2.14 -8.95
CA ASP A 153 -15.12 -3.36 -8.49
C ASP A 153 -15.18 -4.44 -9.58
N VAL A 154 -15.34 -4.06 -10.85
CA VAL A 154 -15.25 -4.99 -11.99
C VAL A 154 -13.84 -5.61 -12.06
N ILE A 155 -12.79 -4.81 -11.91
CA ILE A 155 -11.40 -5.32 -11.90
C ILE A 155 -11.17 -6.29 -10.74
N LEU A 156 -11.66 -5.98 -9.52
CA LEU A 156 -11.53 -6.89 -8.38
C LEU A 156 -12.33 -8.19 -8.52
N SER A 157 -13.41 -8.17 -9.31
CA SER A 157 -14.21 -9.38 -9.53
C SER A 157 -13.51 -10.40 -10.43
N ILE A 158 -12.55 -9.96 -11.25
CA ILE A 158 -11.71 -10.83 -12.07
C ILE A 158 -10.65 -11.48 -11.16
N PRO A 159 -10.58 -12.81 -11.07
CA PRO A 159 -9.53 -13.48 -10.30
C PRO A 159 -8.16 -13.09 -10.84
N TRP A 160 -7.29 -12.60 -9.96
CA TRP A 160 -5.94 -12.11 -10.31
C TRP A 160 -5.16 -13.11 -11.18
N LEU A 161 -5.22 -14.40 -10.83
CA LEU A 161 -4.54 -15.46 -11.56
C LEU A 161 -4.99 -15.54 -13.04
N VAL A 162 -6.29 -15.37 -13.29
CA VAL A 162 -6.85 -15.44 -14.65
C VAL A 162 -6.34 -14.27 -15.48
N LEU A 163 -6.33 -13.06 -14.91
CA LEU A 163 -5.80 -11.88 -15.58
C LEU A 163 -4.32 -12.08 -15.97
N MET A 164 -3.51 -12.59 -15.05
CA MET A 164 -2.09 -12.84 -15.30
C MET A 164 -1.85 -13.88 -16.39
N ILE A 165 -2.63 -14.96 -16.43
CA ILE A 165 -2.51 -15.99 -17.48
C ILE A 165 -2.86 -15.41 -18.85
N VAL A 166 -3.92 -14.61 -18.96
CA VAL A 166 -4.31 -13.98 -20.23
C VAL A 166 -3.26 -13.00 -20.72
N VAL A 167 -2.71 -12.18 -19.81
CA VAL A 167 -1.63 -11.25 -20.14
C VAL A 167 -0.38 -12.01 -20.59
N ALA A 168 0.03 -13.05 -19.86
CA ALA A 168 1.17 -13.88 -20.23
C ALA A 168 0.97 -14.54 -21.61
N ALA A 169 -0.24 -15.06 -21.89
CA ALA A 169 -0.56 -15.69 -23.17
C ALA A 169 -0.54 -14.71 -24.36
N LYS A 170 -0.86 -13.43 -24.14
CA LYS A 170 -0.88 -12.40 -25.19
C LYS A 170 0.46 -11.71 -25.39
N VAL A 171 1.20 -11.46 -24.32
CA VAL A 171 2.49 -10.77 -24.35
C VAL A 171 3.63 -11.75 -24.70
N GLY A 172 3.44 -13.05 -24.45
CA GLY A 172 4.44 -14.08 -24.75
C GLY A 172 5.59 -14.03 -23.74
N VAL A 173 6.60 -13.21 -24.03
CA VAL A 173 7.75 -13.00 -23.13
C VAL A 173 7.55 -11.67 -22.41
N VAL A 174 7.31 -11.73 -21.10
CA VAL A 174 7.13 -10.53 -20.27
C VAL A 174 8.49 -10.07 -19.78
N ASP A 175 8.98 -8.96 -20.33
CA ASP A 175 10.17 -8.30 -19.80
C ASP A 175 9.95 -7.82 -18.36
N LEU A 176 11.04 -7.60 -17.62
CA LEU A 176 11.01 -7.11 -16.24
C LEU A 176 10.13 -5.85 -16.09
N THR A 177 10.25 -4.91 -17.03
CA THR A 177 9.44 -3.68 -17.06
C THR A 177 7.95 -3.97 -17.32
N GLY A 178 7.66 -4.92 -18.22
CA GLY A 178 6.29 -5.35 -18.49
C GLY A 178 5.64 -5.96 -17.26
N LEU A 179 6.38 -6.79 -16.53
CA LEU A 179 5.92 -7.39 -15.28
C LEU A 179 5.61 -6.33 -14.21
N ILE A 180 6.52 -5.36 -14.04
CA ILE A 180 6.34 -4.23 -13.11
C ILE A 180 5.07 -3.43 -13.44
N LEU A 181 4.88 -3.09 -14.72
CA LEU A 181 3.72 -2.33 -15.18
C LEU A 181 2.43 -3.11 -14.98
N VAL A 182 2.40 -4.39 -15.35
CA VAL A 182 1.21 -5.24 -15.21
C VAL A 182 0.81 -5.40 -13.74
N ILE A 183 1.77 -5.69 -12.86
CA ILE A 183 1.49 -5.82 -11.43
C ILE A 183 1.06 -4.47 -10.83
N GLY A 184 1.78 -3.38 -11.14
CA GLY A 184 1.46 -2.04 -10.64
C GLY A 184 0.11 -1.52 -11.11
N LEU A 185 -0.21 -1.69 -12.40
CA LEU A 185 -1.48 -1.31 -13.02
C LEU A 185 -2.64 -2.25 -12.70
N THR A 186 -2.40 -3.34 -11.99
CA THR A 186 -3.49 -4.14 -11.43
C THR A 186 -3.63 -3.85 -9.92
N GLY A 187 -2.53 -3.56 -9.23
CA GLY A 187 -2.51 -3.25 -7.80
C GLY A 187 -3.03 -1.86 -7.39
N TRP A 188 -3.10 -0.88 -8.31
CA TRP A 188 -3.55 0.49 -7.99
C TRP A 188 -4.97 0.56 -7.43
N SER A 189 -5.81 -0.41 -7.80
CA SER A 189 -7.23 -0.47 -7.46
C SER A 189 -7.48 -0.52 -5.95
N VAL A 190 -6.72 -1.34 -5.22
CA VAL A 190 -6.80 -1.42 -3.76
C VAL A 190 -6.38 -0.10 -3.13
N THR A 191 -5.27 0.47 -3.60
CA THR A 191 -4.75 1.75 -3.11
C THR A 191 -5.73 2.90 -3.36
N ALA A 192 -6.39 2.94 -4.52
CA ALA A 192 -7.39 3.94 -4.84
C ALA A 192 -8.56 3.94 -3.84
N ARG A 193 -9.07 2.76 -3.47
CA ARG A 193 -10.14 2.62 -2.48
C ARG A 193 -9.72 3.11 -1.09
N VAL A 194 -8.48 2.81 -0.67
CA VAL A 194 -7.92 3.28 0.61
C VAL A 194 -7.80 4.81 0.60
N ILE A 195 -7.27 5.41 -0.47
CA ILE A 195 -7.13 6.87 -0.55
C ILE A 195 -8.49 7.55 -0.59
N ARG A 196 -9.46 7.01 -1.35
CA ARG A 196 -10.85 7.50 -1.38
C ARG A 196 -11.44 7.58 0.02
N SER A 197 -11.30 6.52 0.84
CA SER A 197 -11.86 6.51 2.20
C SER A 197 -11.20 7.55 3.13
N GLN A 198 -9.89 7.79 2.97
CA GLN A 198 -9.18 8.85 3.69
C GLN A 198 -9.66 10.24 3.27
N VAL A 199 -9.80 10.49 1.97
CA VAL A 199 -10.27 11.77 1.44
C VAL A 199 -11.69 12.05 1.91
N LEU A 200 -12.57 11.05 1.87
CA LEU A 200 -13.94 11.17 2.37
C LEU A 200 -13.95 11.48 3.87
N SER A 201 -13.13 10.80 4.68
CA SER A 201 -13.02 11.08 6.11
C SER A 201 -12.57 12.51 6.40
N ILE A 202 -11.60 13.03 5.66
CA ILE A 202 -11.15 14.43 5.81
C ILE A 202 -12.27 15.40 5.42
N LYS A 203 -12.96 15.13 4.32
CA LYS A 203 -14.06 15.96 3.81
C LYS A 203 -15.21 16.03 4.82
N GLU A 204 -15.61 14.90 5.41
CA GLU A 204 -16.62 14.83 6.48
C GLU A 204 -16.21 15.62 7.73
N ARG A 205 -14.95 15.49 8.19
CA ARG A 205 -14.44 16.25 9.34
C ARG A 205 -14.54 17.76 9.11
N MET A 206 -14.14 18.22 7.92
CA MET A 206 -14.23 19.63 7.53
C MET A 206 -15.67 20.14 7.50
N PHE A 207 -16.63 19.32 7.06
CA PHE A 207 -18.05 19.68 7.09
C PHE A 207 -18.59 19.80 8.52
N VAL A 208 -18.21 18.87 9.40
CA VAL A 208 -18.60 18.91 10.82
C VAL A 208 -18.04 20.15 11.51
N GLU A 209 -16.78 20.49 11.27
CA GLU A 209 -16.17 21.71 11.83
C GLU A 209 -16.87 22.98 11.35
N ARG A 210 -17.18 23.08 10.05
CA ARG A 210 -17.93 24.21 9.49
C ARG A 210 -19.34 24.33 10.09
N ALA A 211 -20.05 23.21 10.26
CA ALA A 211 -21.38 23.20 10.87
C ALA A 211 -21.35 23.66 12.33
N LYS A 212 -20.30 23.29 13.09
CA LYS A 212 -20.09 23.76 14.46
C LYS A 212 -19.84 25.27 14.53
N MET A 213 -19.05 25.82 13.62
CA MET A 213 -18.80 27.27 13.56
C MET A 213 -20.07 28.08 13.27
N LEU A 214 -21.03 27.49 12.56
CA LEU A 214 -22.35 28.07 12.28
C LEU A 214 -23.35 27.89 13.43
N GLY A 215 -22.92 27.40 14.59
CA GLY A 215 -23.76 27.28 15.78
C GLY A 215 -24.74 26.10 15.77
N ALA A 216 -24.54 25.10 14.90
CA ALA A 216 -25.40 23.92 14.89
C ALA A 216 -25.15 23.06 16.14
N PRO A 217 -26.20 22.69 16.92
CA PRO A 217 -26.04 21.85 18.10
C PRO A 217 -25.58 20.44 17.72
N SER A 218 -24.66 19.86 18.50
CA SER A 218 -24.02 18.55 18.22
C SER A 218 -25.01 17.40 17.97
N SER A 219 -26.18 17.44 18.61
CA SER A 219 -27.26 16.44 18.41
C SER A 219 -27.92 16.56 17.03
N ARG A 220 -28.09 17.76 16.48
CA ARG A 220 -28.63 18.00 15.14
C ARG A 220 -27.61 17.64 14.05
N ILE A 221 -26.32 17.79 14.31
CA ILE A 221 -25.26 17.34 13.40
C ILE A 221 -25.28 15.81 13.32
N LEU A 222 -25.33 15.11 14.45
CA LEU A 222 -25.35 13.64 14.48
C LEU A 222 -26.56 13.04 13.75
N VAL A 223 -27.77 13.55 14.03
CA VAL A 223 -29.02 13.03 13.43
C VAL A 223 -29.16 13.38 11.95
N ARG A 224 -28.44 14.39 11.44
CA ARG A 224 -28.55 14.82 10.02
C ARG A 224 -27.37 14.41 9.15
N HIS A 225 -26.18 14.19 9.72
CA HIS A 225 -25.02 13.68 9.00
C HIS A 225 -24.94 12.14 9.01
N ALA A 226 -25.19 11.49 10.15
CA ALA A 226 -25.07 10.03 10.24
C ALA A 226 -26.00 9.25 9.29
N PRO A 227 -27.28 9.62 9.08
CA PRO A 227 -28.12 8.86 8.17
C PRO A 227 -27.82 9.17 6.70
N ARG A 228 -27.25 10.32 6.34
CA ARG A 228 -26.97 10.67 4.93
C ARG A 228 -25.78 9.90 4.36
N SER A 229 -24.80 9.57 5.20
CA SER A 229 -23.70 8.67 4.81
C SER A 229 -24.16 7.22 4.62
N CYS A 230 -25.26 6.80 5.25
CA CYS A 230 -25.87 5.46 5.05
C CYS A 230 -26.99 5.45 3.99
N THR A 231 -27.56 6.60 3.65
CA THR A 231 -28.66 6.73 2.68
C THR A 231 -28.16 7.42 1.41
N THR A 232 -27.17 6.80 0.74
CA THR A 232 -27.03 7.07 -0.70
C THR A 232 -28.08 6.21 -1.41
N PRO A 233 -29.11 6.79 -2.05
CA PRO A 233 -30.09 6.01 -2.78
C PRO A 233 -29.48 5.65 -4.14
N GLY A 234 -28.76 4.52 -4.19
CA GLY A 234 -28.32 3.86 -5.41
C GLY A 234 -28.98 2.50 -5.47
N GLY A 235 -30.15 2.42 -6.09
CA GLY A 235 -30.89 1.18 -6.24
C GLY A 235 -30.18 0.19 -7.17
N SER A 236 -29.88 -0.99 -6.66
CA SER A 236 -30.13 -2.26 -7.35
C SER A 236 -29.94 -3.45 -6.39
N SER A 237 -31.03 -4.18 -6.19
CA SER A 237 -31.15 -5.60 -5.80
C SER A 237 -30.54 -6.09 -4.48
N SER A 238 -31.37 -6.22 -3.43
CA SER A 238 -32.04 -7.49 -3.08
C SER A 238 -32.57 -7.45 -1.63
N PRO A 239 -33.83 -7.86 -1.35
CA PRO A 239 -34.36 -7.92 0.00
C PRO A 239 -33.99 -9.26 0.66
N GLY A 240 -33.23 -9.24 1.76
CA GLY A 240 -32.98 -10.46 2.51
C GLY A 240 -32.09 -10.26 3.73
N SER A 241 -32.65 -10.59 4.89
CA SER A 241 -32.01 -10.70 6.21
C SER A 241 -31.60 -9.42 6.92
N ALA A 242 -32.50 -9.02 7.81
CA ALA A 242 -32.20 -8.37 9.07
C ALA A 242 -30.95 -8.91 9.78
N SER A 243 -30.10 -7.99 10.23
CA SER A 243 -29.47 -8.11 11.55
C SER A 243 -29.27 -6.71 12.11
N SER A 244 -30.25 -6.28 12.89
CA SER A 244 -30.18 -5.15 13.81
C SER A 244 -29.14 -5.44 14.89
N SER A 245 -27.89 -5.08 14.70
CA SER A 245 -26.86 -5.14 15.76
C SER A 245 -25.58 -4.46 15.34
N SER A 246 -25.57 -3.11 15.31
CA SER A 246 -24.37 -2.28 15.51
C SER A 246 -24.72 -0.79 15.60
N CYS A 247 -25.77 -0.45 16.36
CA CYS A 247 -26.15 0.94 16.61
C CYS A 247 -26.33 1.23 18.12
N SER A 248 -25.57 0.54 18.95
CA SER A 248 -25.63 0.65 20.41
C SER A 248 -24.23 0.54 21.02
N ALA A 249 -23.38 1.53 20.75
CA ALA A 249 -22.11 1.67 21.46
C ALA A 249 -21.59 3.12 21.37
N PHE A 250 -22.38 4.10 21.82
CA PHE A 250 -21.85 5.42 22.19
C PHE A 250 -22.81 6.19 23.11
N THR A 251 -23.26 5.53 24.19
CA THR A 251 -23.83 6.21 25.36
C THR A 251 -22.67 6.76 26.20
N CYS A 252 -22.20 7.95 25.87
CA CYS A 252 -21.44 8.77 26.81
C CYS A 252 -22.42 9.25 27.90
N SER A 253 -22.29 8.69 29.10
CA SER A 253 -22.88 9.21 30.33
C SER A 253 -22.24 10.56 30.68
N GLY A 254 -22.91 11.66 30.33
CA GLY A 254 -22.63 12.99 30.88
C GLY A 254 -23.57 13.26 32.05
N THR A 255 -23.01 13.43 33.24
CA THR A 255 -23.72 13.98 34.41
C THR A 255 -23.95 15.49 34.23
N PRO A 256 -25.12 16.04 34.60
CA PRO A 256 -25.32 17.48 34.63
C PRO A 256 -24.83 18.06 35.96
N SER A 257 -23.89 18.99 35.91
CA SER A 257 -23.59 19.91 37.01
C SER A 257 -24.62 21.04 36.96
N THR A 258 -25.50 21.08 37.97
CA THR A 258 -26.41 22.19 38.23
C THR A 258 -25.84 23.07 39.33
N LYS A 259 -25.81 24.37 39.07
CA LYS A 259 -25.54 25.45 40.03
C LYS A 259 -26.54 25.42 41.19
N SER A 260 -26.03 25.55 42.41
CA SER A 260 -26.43 26.54 43.43
C SER A 260 -25.22 26.83 44.29
#